data_AF-A0A9X2GG47-F1
#
_entry.id   AF-A0A9X2GG47-F1
#
_cell.length_a   1.000
_cell.length_b   1.000
_cell.length_c   1.000
_cell.angle_alpha   90.00
_cell.angle_beta   90.00
_cell.angle_gamma   90.00
#
_symmetry.space_group_name_H-M   'P 1'
#
loop_
_entity.id
_entity.type
_entity.pdbx_description
1 polymer ?
#
loop_
_entity_poly.entity_id
_entity_poly.type
_entity_poly.pdbx_seq_one_letter_code
_entity_poly.pdbx_strand_id
1 'polypeptide(L)'
;MALLDTQAPGLSAKDREEAELYGRTAVGLLRDHHWPADASPGRWGRLSALRDGMMAGNLRAVAEQGPALIHASNLHLQRNKTFMSFGDQTLEWWSAGAIGGAHLGDRYAFRAQAFGTVGDDVPSPLEPAQLGEIDGIVFLKEAVRLKKPA
;
A
#
# COMPACT_ATOMS: atom_id res chain seq x y z
N MET A 1 17.44 -9.83 -5.84
CA MET A 1 16.67 -10.24 -7.02
C MET A 1 17.67 -10.98 -7.88
N ALA A 2 17.85 -12.28 -7.62
CA ALA A 2 19.16 -12.94 -7.77
C ALA A 2 19.80 -12.80 -9.16
N LEU A 3 19.00 -12.85 -10.23
CA LEU A 3 19.50 -12.63 -11.59
C LEU A 3 20.01 -11.21 -11.80
N LEU A 4 19.25 -10.20 -11.38
CA LEU A 4 19.65 -8.80 -11.46
C LEU A 4 20.94 -8.52 -10.67
N ASP A 5 21.11 -9.18 -9.52
CA ASP A 5 22.31 -9.06 -8.70
C ASP A 5 23.58 -9.53 -9.45
N THR A 6 23.45 -10.52 -10.36
CA THR A 6 24.58 -10.97 -11.21
C THR A 6 24.98 -9.95 -12.28
N GLN A 7 24.08 -9.02 -12.63
CA GLN A 7 24.31 -8.00 -13.66
C GLN A 7 24.83 -6.68 -13.06
N ALA A 8 24.92 -6.58 -11.73
CA ALA A 8 25.25 -5.34 -11.02
C ALA A 8 26.52 -4.62 -11.53
N PRO A 9 27.64 -5.29 -11.92
CA PRO A 9 28.82 -4.60 -12.43
C PRO A 9 28.61 -3.89 -13.79
N GLY A 10 27.61 -4.30 -14.56
CA GLY A 10 27.34 -3.79 -15.91
C GLY A 10 26.23 -2.76 -15.99
N LEU A 11 25.58 -2.41 -14.87
CA LEU A 11 24.43 -1.52 -14.84
C LEU A 11 24.80 -0.17 -14.24
N SER A 12 24.34 0.92 -14.87
CA SER A 12 24.33 2.22 -14.19
C SER A 12 23.34 2.20 -13.03
N ALA A 13 23.44 3.17 -12.11
CA ALA A 13 22.48 3.30 -11.01
C ALA A 13 21.03 3.42 -11.52
N LYS A 14 20.83 4.16 -12.62
CA LYS A 14 19.52 4.36 -13.25
C LYS A 14 18.99 3.06 -13.88
N ASP A 15 19.82 2.36 -14.67
CA ASP A 15 19.39 1.11 -15.32
C ASP A 15 19.06 0.04 -14.29
N ARG A 16 19.80 0.03 -13.17
CA ARG A 16 19.53 -0.85 -12.04
C ARG A 16 18.17 -0.53 -11.40
N GLU A 17 17.90 0.74 -11.08
CA GLU A 17 16.61 1.16 -10.52
C GLU A 17 15.44 0.77 -11.44
N GLU A 18 15.58 1.03 -12.74
CA GLU A 18 14.57 0.70 -13.74
C GLU A 18 14.36 -0.82 -13.86
N ALA A 19 15.45 -1.61 -13.87
CA ALA A 19 15.36 -3.07 -13.89
C ALA A 19 14.75 -3.65 -12.60
N GLU A 20 15.06 -3.08 -11.44
CA GLU A 20 14.45 -3.46 -10.15
C GLU A 20 12.93 -3.19 -10.18
N LEU A 21 12.53 -2.02 -10.70
CA LEU A 21 11.13 -1.62 -10.84
C LEU A 21 10.35 -2.54 -11.80
N TYR A 22 10.88 -2.79 -13.00
CA TYR A 22 10.22 -3.68 -13.96
C TYR A 22 10.21 -5.13 -13.48
N GLY A 23 11.32 -5.61 -12.91
CA GLY A 23 11.42 -6.96 -12.36
C GLY A 23 10.39 -7.21 -11.26
N ARG A 24 10.27 -6.31 -10.28
CA ARG A 24 9.26 -6.47 -9.21
C ARG A 24 7.83 -6.37 -9.74
N THR A 25 7.59 -5.51 -10.74
CA THR A 25 6.27 -5.33 -11.34
C THR A 25 5.85 -6.56 -12.13
N ALA A 26 6.71 -7.08 -13.00
CA ALA A 26 6.45 -8.28 -13.80
C ALA A 26 6.19 -9.50 -12.91
N VAL A 27 7.03 -9.74 -11.89
CA VAL A 27 6.82 -10.83 -10.94
C VAL A 27 5.53 -10.64 -10.15
N GLY A 28 5.21 -9.40 -9.76
CA GLY A 28 3.96 -9.05 -9.11
C GLY A 28 2.74 -9.40 -9.96
N LEU A 29 2.71 -8.97 -11.21
CA LEU A 29 1.61 -9.25 -12.16
C LEU A 29 1.45 -10.74 -12.44
N LEU A 30 2.56 -11.49 -12.59
CA LEU A 30 2.49 -12.95 -12.75
C LEU A 30 1.86 -13.63 -11.54
N ARG A 31 2.21 -13.19 -10.32
CA ARG A 31 1.59 -13.70 -9.09
C ARG A 31 0.14 -13.24 -8.93
N ASP A 32 -0.17 -12.04 -9.40
CA ASP A 32 -1.53 -11.50 -9.44
C ASP A 32 -2.43 -12.35 -10.34
N HIS A 33 -1.91 -12.85 -11.48
CA HIS A 33 -2.62 -13.81 -12.33
C HIS A 33 -2.69 -15.21 -11.74
N HIS A 34 -1.69 -15.63 -10.98
CA HIS A 34 -1.67 -16.95 -10.35
C HIS A 34 -2.79 -17.12 -9.31
N TRP A 35 -3.00 -16.14 -8.42
CA TRP A 35 -3.96 -16.32 -7.32
C TRP A 35 -5.42 -16.50 -7.75
N PRO A 36 -5.98 -15.77 -8.74
CA PRO A 36 -7.30 -16.04 -9.27
C PRO A 36 -7.47 -17.45 -9.84
N ALA A 37 -6.39 -18.05 -10.34
CA ALA A 37 -6.38 -19.40 -10.91
C ALA A 37 -6.14 -20.50 -9.87
N ASP A 38 -5.67 -20.14 -8.67
CA ASP A 38 -5.47 -21.10 -7.57
C ASP A 38 -6.84 -21.56 -7.02
N ALA A 39 -6.97 -22.86 -6.73
CA ALA A 39 -8.23 -23.43 -6.27
C ALA A 39 -8.44 -23.28 -4.74
N SER A 40 -7.50 -22.71 -4.00
CA SER A 40 -7.62 -22.66 -2.55
C SER A 40 -8.70 -21.66 -2.08
N PRO A 41 -9.32 -21.93 -0.91
CA PRO A 41 -10.29 -21.00 -0.32
C PRO A 41 -9.70 -19.61 -0.01
N GLY A 42 -8.40 -19.55 0.31
CA GLY A 42 -7.73 -18.31 0.71
C GLY A 42 -7.21 -17.44 -0.46
N ARG A 43 -7.48 -17.82 -1.71
CA ARG A 43 -6.88 -17.17 -2.89
C ARG A 43 -7.14 -15.67 -2.98
N TRP A 44 -8.34 -15.22 -2.60
CA TRP A 44 -8.72 -13.81 -2.66
C TRP A 44 -8.00 -12.99 -1.59
N GLY A 45 -7.90 -13.49 -0.36
CA GLY A 45 -7.12 -12.83 0.69
C GLY A 45 -5.63 -12.73 0.33
N ARG A 46 -5.07 -13.77 -0.31
CA ARG A 46 -3.68 -13.77 -0.77
C ARG A 46 -3.45 -12.83 -1.96
N LEU A 47 -4.39 -12.75 -2.90
CA LEU A 47 -4.38 -11.77 -3.98
C LEU A 47 -4.41 -10.34 -3.43
N SER A 48 -5.33 -10.05 -2.50
CA SER A 48 -5.42 -8.73 -1.87
C SER A 48 -4.14 -8.36 -1.12
N ALA A 49 -3.58 -9.29 -0.33
CA ALA A 49 -2.31 -9.09 0.35
C ALA A 49 -1.14 -8.85 -0.62
N LEU A 50 -1.10 -9.56 -1.75
CA LEU A 50 -0.09 -9.36 -2.80
C LEU A 50 -0.19 -7.95 -3.40
N ARG A 51 -1.40 -7.50 -3.76
CA ARG A 51 -1.65 -6.18 -4.35
C ARG A 51 -1.23 -5.06 -3.40
N ASP A 52 -1.55 -5.19 -2.12
CA ASP A 52 -1.16 -4.21 -1.11
C ASP A 52 0.34 -4.26 -0.80
N GLY A 53 0.97 -5.43 -0.87
CA GLY A 53 2.43 -5.55 -0.83
C GLY A 53 3.12 -4.86 -2.03
N MET A 54 2.54 -4.98 -3.23
CA MET A 54 3.04 -4.25 -4.42
C MET A 54 2.90 -2.75 -4.24
N MET A 55 1.72 -2.28 -3.82
CA MET A 55 1.44 -0.87 -3.55
C MET A 55 2.36 -0.32 -2.46
N ALA A 56 2.60 -1.05 -1.36
CA ALA A 56 3.51 -0.62 -0.30
C ALA A 56 4.93 -0.34 -0.81
N GLY A 57 5.46 -1.17 -1.71
CA GLY A 57 6.76 -0.88 -2.31
C GLY A 57 6.73 0.31 -3.29
N ASN A 58 5.58 0.62 -3.90
CA ASN A 58 5.42 1.86 -4.67
C ASN A 58 5.42 3.08 -3.74
N LEU A 59 4.74 3.00 -2.59
CA LEU A 59 4.79 4.07 -1.56
C LEU A 59 6.23 4.34 -1.12
N ARG A 60 7.03 3.28 -0.94
CA ARG A 60 8.45 3.42 -0.59
C ARG A 60 9.27 4.06 -1.71
N ALA A 61 9.11 3.60 -2.95
CA ALA A 61 9.83 4.18 -4.09
C ALA A 61 9.50 5.67 -4.27
N VAL A 62 8.22 6.06 -4.11
CA VAL A 62 7.82 7.47 -4.12
C VAL A 62 8.47 8.25 -2.98
N ALA A 63 8.51 7.70 -1.77
CA ALA A 63 9.15 8.35 -0.61
C ALA A 63 10.66 8.55 -0.77
N GLU A 64 11.32 7.75 -1.62
CA GLU A 64 12.75 7.89 -1.95
C GLU A 64 13.00 9.09 -2.88
N GLN A 65 11.98 9.54 -3.62
CA GLN A 65 12.06 10.70 -4.52
C GLN A 65 11.69 12.04 -3.83
N GLY A 66 11.24 12.00 -2.57
CA GLY A 66 10.90 13.17 -1.78
C GLY A 66 9.49 13.13 -1.19
N PRO A 67 9.02 14.25 -0.60
CA PRO A 67 7.68 14.32 -0.04
C PRO A 67 6.60 14.13 -1.11
N ALA A 68 5.56 13.35 -0.78
CA ALA A 68 4.46 13.09 -1.70
C ALA A 68 3.10 13.00 -1.00
N LEU A 69 2.07 13.45 -1.71
CA LEU A 69 0.67 13.24 -1.35
C LEU A 69 0.12 12.10 -2.20
N ILE A 70 -0.47 11.08 -1.57
CA ILE A 70 -1.03 9.91 -2.26
C ILE A 70 -2.51 9.80 -1.90
N HIS A 71 -3.34 9.61 -2.91
CA HIS A 71 -4.79 9.44 -2.78
C HIS A 71 -5.20 8.07 -3.31
N ALA A 72 -5.90 7.29 -2.48
CA ALA A 72 -6.45 5.98 -2.79
C ALA A 72 -7.44 5.58 -1.69
N SER A 73 -8.28 4.55 -1.90
CA SER A 73 -9.17 4.01 -0.87
C SER A 73 -8.49 3.89 0.51
N ASN A 74 -9.18 4.35 1.56
CA ASN A 74 -8.78 4.20 2.96
C ASN A 74 -8.37 2.75 3.29
N LEU A 75 -9.04 1.78 2.66
CA LEU A 75 -8.78 0.36 2.85
C LEU A 75 -7.34 -0.03 2.48
N HIS A 76 -6.73 0.64 1.50
CA HIS A 76 -5.34 0.43 1.12
C HIS A 76 -4.36 1.28 1.94
N LEU A 77 -4.78 2.45 2.42
CA LEU A 77 -3.89 3.44 3.07
C LEU A 77 -3.98 3.45 4.60
N GLN A 78 -4.91 2.75 5.22
CA GLN A 78 -4.98 2.69 6.68
C GLN A 78 -3.76 1.98 7.29
N ARG A 79 -3.45 2.24 8.57
CA ARG A 79 -2.35 1.57 9.28
C ARG A 79 -2.73 0.23 9.92
N ASN A 80 -4.03 -0.07 9.94
CA ASN A 80 -4.57 -1.25 10.60
C ASN A 80 -4.69 -2.42 9.62
N LYS A 81 -4.92 -3.61 10.18
CA LYS A 81 -5.29 -4.77 9.38
C LYS A 81 -6.63 -4.50 8.69
N THR A 82 -6.71 -4.84 7.41
CA THR A 82 -7.87 -4.64 6.56
C THR A 82 -8.80 -5.85 6.66
N PHE A 83 -10.09 -5.55 6.74
CA PHE A 83 -11.19 -6.51 6.61
C PHE A 83 -12.11 -6.02 5.51
N MET A 84 -12.57 -6.93 4.65
CA MET A 84 -13.49 -6.60 3.56
C MET A 84 -14.48 -7.75 3.34
N SER A 85 -15.77 -7.42 3.29
CA SER A 85 -16.81 -8.37 2.89
C SER A 85 -16.67 -8.67 1.40
N PHE A 86 -16.67 -9.96 1.03
CA PHE A 86 -16.56 -10.41 -0.35
C PHE A 86 -17.41 -11.66 -0.57
N GLY A 87 -18.62 -11.48 -1.07
CA GLY A 87 -19.59 -12.56 -1.18
C GLY A 87 -19.91 -13.15 0.20
N ASP A 88 -19.72 -14.46 0.34
CA ASP A 88 -19.91 -15.23 1.58
C ASP A 88 -18.68 -15.23 2.50
N GLN A 89 -17.65 -14.43 2.17
CA GLN A 89 -16.34 -14.44 2.82
C GLN A 89 -16.01 -13.09 3.43
N THR A 90 -15.20 -13.10 4.49
CA THR A 90 -14.48 -11.91 4.94
C THR A 90 -13.01 -12.07 4.57
N LEU A 91 -12.52 -11.19 3.71
CA LEU A 91 -11.11 -11.12 3.36
C LEU A 91 -10.35 -10.34 4.43
N GLU A 92 -9.17 -10.83 4.79
CA GLU A 92 -8.32 -10.24 5.82
C GLU A 92 -6.86 -10.17 5.35
N TRP A 93 -6.25 -8.99 5.41
CA TRP A 93 -4.85 -8.79 5.04
C TRP A 93 -4.27 -7.50 5.66
N TRP A 94 -2.95 -7.34 5.60
CA TRP A 94 -2.31 -6.07 5.97
C TRP A 94 -2.34 -5.10 4.78
N SER A 95 -2.84 -3.89 5.01
CA SER A 95 -2.95 -2.88 3.97
C SER A 95 -1.58 -2.41 3.46
N ALA A 96 -1.57 -1.73 2.31
CA ALA A 96 -0.36 -1.08 1.80
C ALA A 96 0.17 -0.04 2.79
N GLY A 97 -0.73 0.68 3.47
CA GLY A 97 -0.41 1.64 4.51
C GLY A 97 0.17 1.03 5.79
N ALA A 98 -0.31 -0.14 6.21
CA ALA A 98 0.24 -0.87 7.35
C ALA A 98 1.66 -1.37 7.05
N ILE A 99 1.85 -2.00 5.88
CA ILE A 99 3.16 -2.49 5.42
C ILE A 99 4.14 -1.32 5.22
N GLY A 100 3.70 -0.28 4.51
CA GLY A 100 4.49 0.92 4.26
C GLY A 100 4.85 1.65 5.55
N GLY A 101 3.91 1.79 6.47
CA GLY A 101 4.11 2.41 7.79
C GLY A 101 5.16 1.69 8.63
N ALA A 102 5.22 0.36 8.58
CA ALA A 102 6.26 -0.42 9.26
C ALA A 102 7.68 -0.12 8.74
N HIS A 103 7.82 0.23 7.45
CA HIS A 103 9.12 0.57 6.84
C HIS A 103 9.46 2.06 6.89
N LEU A 104 8.46 2.93 6.80
CA LEU A 104 8.64 4.38 6.71
C LEU A 104 8.58 5.07 8.08
N GLY A 105 7.98 4.43 9.08
CA GLY A 105 7.82 4.98 10.43
C GLY A 105 7.12 6.34 10.41
N ASP A 106 7.71 7.32 11.10
CA ASP A 106 7.17 8.69 11.22
C ASP A 106 7.11 9.45 9.88
N ARG A 107 7.75 8.92 8.82
CA ARG A 107 7.62 9.47 7.47
C ARG A 107 6.28 9.15 6.82
N TYR A 108 5.51 8.21 7.35
CA TYR A 108 4.20 7.86 6.83
C TYR A 108 3.10 8.47 7.69
N ALA A 109 2.26 9.32 7.10
CA ALA A 109 1.08 9.88 7.76
C ALA A 109 -0.19 9.57 6.96
N PHE A 110 -1.14 8.84 7.57
CA PHE A 110 -2.44 8.56 6.98
C PHE A 110 -3.51 9.50 7.55
N ARG A 111 -4.35 10.01 6.66
CA ARG A 111 -5.58 10.74 7.00
C ARG A 111 -6.74 10.12 6.23
N ALA A 112 -7.62 9.44 6.97
CA ALA A 112 -8.86 8.95 6.40
C ALA A 112 -9.68 10.12 5.87
N GLN A 113 -10.28 9.97 4.70
CA GLN A 113 -11.38 10.84 4.30
C GLN A 113 -12.69 10.08 4.46
N ALA A 114 -13.78 10.82 4.62
CA ALA A 114 -15.09 10.25 4.62
C ALA A 114 -16.03 11.20 3.90
N PHE A 115 -16.80 10.66 2.95
CA PHE A 115 -17.86 11.40 2.28
C PHE A 115 -19.20 10.78 2.70
N GLY A 116 -20.04 11.58 3.34
CA GLY A 116 -21.46 11.30 3.53
C GLY A 116 -22.28 12.27 2.68
N THR A 117 -23.55 11.95 2.44
CA THR A 117 -24.49 12.92 1.87
C THR A 117 -24.82 13.98 2.91
N VAL A 118 -24.58 15.26 2.61
CA VAL A 118 -25.09 16.37 3.43
C VAL A 118 -26.56 16.58 3.07
N GLY A 119 -27.45 16.12 3.95
CA GLY A 119 -28.86 16.51 4.04
C GLY A 119 -29.18 16.86 5.49
N ASP A 120 -30.41 17.31 5.78
CA ASP A 120 -30.83 17.72 7.14
C ASP A 120 -30.75 16.60 8.20
N ASP A 121 -30.56 15.35 7.77
CA ASP A 121 -30.21 14.20 8.61
C ASP A 121 -28.70 13.94 8.53
N VAL A 122 -27.92 14.57 9.41
CA VAL A 122 -26.47 14.30 9.52
C VAL A 122 -26.28 12.84 9.94
N PRO A 123 -25.65 11.98 9.13
CA PRO A 123 -25.37 10.62 9.56
C PRO A 123 -24.39 10.66 10.74
N SER A 124 -24.58 9.78 11.72
CA SER A 124 -23.55 9.47 12.72
C SER A 124 -22.19 9.25 12.02
N PRO A 125 -21.06 9.57 12.68
CA PRO A 125 -19.73 9.29 12.11
C PRO A 125 -19.70 7.88 11.53
N LEU A 126 -19.24 7.73 10.28
CA LEU A 126 -19.17 6.42 9.64
C LEU A 126 -18.46 5.44 10.56
N GLU A 127 -19.06 4.28 10.78
CA GLU A 127 -18.45 3.21 11.57
C GLU A 127 -17.09 2.86 10.93
N PRO A 128 -16.05 2.48 11.70
CA PRO A 128 -14.73 2.17 11.17
C PRO A 128 -14.73 1.16 10.01
N ALA A 129 -15.72 0.26 9.97
CA ALA A 129 -15.92 -0.68 8.88
C ALA A 129 -16.32 -0.01 7.55
N GLN A 130 -17.10 1.09 7.61
CA GLN A 130 -17.57 1.85 6.46
C GLN A 130 -16.50 2.81 5.91
N LEU A 131 -15.50 3.15 6.73
CA LEU A 131 -14.36 3.94 6.27
C LEU A 131 -13.57 3.25 5.17
N GLY A 132 -13.61 1.92 5.05
CA GLY A 132 -12.90 1.19 3.98
C GLY A 132 -13.46 1.43 2.57
N GLU A 133 -14.70 1.89 2.46
CA GLU A 133 -15.42 2.01 1.17
C GLU A 133 -15.20 3.36 0.47
N ILE A 134 -14.47 4.27 1.10
CA ILE A 134 -14.24 5.63 0.62
C ILE A 134 -12.75 5.94 0.49
N ASP A 135 -12.43 6.93 -0.34
CA ASP A 135 -11.06 7.35 -0.58
C ASP A 135 -10.39 7.98 0.65
N GLY A 136 -9.07 7.87 0.70
CA GLY A 136 -8.20 8.32 1.75
C GLY A 136 -6.97 9.03 1.21
N ILE A 137 -6.28 9.76 2.08
CA ILE A 137 -5.04 10.45 1.72
C ILE A 137 -3.90 10.06 2.65
N VAL A 138 -2.70 9.96 2.08
CA VAL A 138 -1.44 9.80 2.80
C VAL A 138 -0.47 10.92 2.45
N PHE A 139 0.23 11.39 3.47
CA PHE A 139 1.41 12.23 3.34
C PHE A 139 2.66 11.40 3.63
N LEU A 140 3.54 11.31 2.63
CA LEU A 140 4.90 10.82 2.77
C LEU A 140 5.80 12.03 3.04
N LYS A 141 6.43 12.06 4.21
CA LYS A 141 7.28 13.16 4.67
C LYS A 141 8.76 12.87 4.44
N GLU A 142 9.55 13.91 4.25
CA GLU A 142 11.01 13.82 4.36
C GLU A 142 11.41 13.48 5.80
N ALA A 143 12.49 12.71 5.99
CA ALA A 143 13.06 12.49 7.32
C ALA A 143 13.69 13.80 7.81
N VAL A 144 12.96 14.60 8.58
CA VAL A 144 13.59 15.68 9.33
C VAL A 144 14.37 15.06 10.48
N ARG A 145 15.71 15.14 10.44
CA ARG A 145 16.56 14.83 11.60
C ARG A 145 16.16 15.79 12.73
N LEU A 146 15.33 15.32 13.67
CA LEU A 146 15.13 16.02 14.93
C LEU A 146 16.46 15.98 15.69
N LYS A 147 17.16 17.12 15.75
CA LYS A 147 18.25 17.29 16.72
C LYS A 147 17.66 17.10 18.11
N LYS A 148 18.20 16.16 18.89
CA LYS A 148 17.87 16.04 20.31
C LYS A 148 18.14 17.41 20.98
N PRO A 149 17.23 17.92 21.82
CA PRO A 149 17.54 19.08 22.64
C PRO A 149 18.70 18.74 23.59
N ALA A 150 19.61 19.70 23.75
CA ALA A 150 20.78 19.63 24.62
C ALA A 150 20.39 19.60 26.11
#